data_AF-A0A0Q5FN01-F1
#
_entry.id   AF-A0A0Q5FN01-F1
#
_cell.length_a   1.000
_cell.length_b   1.000
_cell.length_c   1.000
_cell.angle_alpha   90.00
_cell.angle_beta   90.00
_cell.angle_gamma   90.00
#
_symmetry.space_group_name_H-M   'P 1'
#
loop_
_entity.id
_entity.type
_entity.pdbx_description
1 polymer ?
#
loop_
_entity_poly.entity_id
_entity_poly.type
_entity_poly.pdbx_seq_one_letter_code
_entity_poly.pdbx_strand_id
1 'polypeptide(L)' 'MDYSQTMRTIYAVTGLLAATMLLSACAAPAPTLEDAGKACVTYVMSKYDETPKRADRTCEIMYEDMGEADFIEEWTR' A
#
# COMPACT_ATOMS: atom_id res chain seq x y z
N MET A 1 -14.66 37.58 -32.94
CA MET A 1 -13.67 36.84 -32.14
C MET A 1 -14.46 35.96 -31.17
N ASP A 2 -14.46 34.66 -31.45
CA ASP A 2 -15.36 33.68 -30.84
C ASP A 2 -14.80 33.21 -29.49
N TYR A 3 -14.99 34.02 -28.44
CA TYR A 3 -14.53 33.72 -27.07
C TYR A 3 -15.29 32.53 -26.43
N SER A 4 -16.39 32.08 -27.04
CA SER A 4 -17.22 30.99 -26.53
C SER A 4 -16.62 29.62 -26.85
N GLN A 5 -16.01 29.46 -28.02
CA GLN A 5 -15.45 28.18 -28.46
C GLN A 5 -14.17 27.80 -27.69
N THR A 6 -13.34 28.78 -27.31
CA THR A 6 -12.12 28.54 -26.53
C THR A 6 -12.38 28.11 -25.09
N MET A 7 -13.42 28.64 -24.44
CA MET A 7 -13.75 28.23 -23.06
C MET A 7 -14.17 26.77 -22.97
N ARG A 8 -15.00 26.28 -23.91
CA ARG A 8 -15.44 24.88 -23.94
C ARG A 8 -14.28 23.89 -24.06
N THR A 9 -13.27 24.22 -24.85
CA THR A 9 -12.09 23.35 -25.02
C THR A 9 -11.23 23.29 -23.74
N ILE A 10 -11.10 24.41 -23.01
CA ILE A 10 -10.35 24.47 -21.75
C ILE A 10 -11.01 23.61 -20.67
N TYR A 11 -12.34 23.61 -20.59
CA TYR A 11 -13.09 22.75 -19.66
C TYR A 11 -12.97 21.26 -20.03
N ALA A 12 -12.97 20.91 -21.32
CA ALA A 12 -12.81 19.53 -21.76
C ALA A 12 -11.41 18.97 -21.43
N VAL A 13 -10.36 19.78 -21.59
CA VAL A 13 -8.97 19.36 -21.32
C VAL A 13 -8.70 19.24 -19.82
N THR A 14 -9.18 20.17 -19.00
CA THR A 14 -9.01 20.11 -17.54
C THR A 14 -9.80 18.97 -16.90
N GLY A 15 -11.00 18.66 -17.40
CA GLY A 15 -11.78 17.51 -16.97
C GLY A 15 -11.12 16.16 -17.29
N LEU A 16 -10.51 16.04 -18.47
CA LEU A 16 -9.82 14.81 -18.89
C LEU A 16 -8.55 14.55 -18.05
N LEU A 17 -7.78 15.61 -17.75
CA LEU A 17 -6.60 15.53 -16.88
C LEU A 17 -6.96 15.13 -15.45
N ALA A 18 -8.04 15.70 -14.89
CA ALA A 18 -8.53 15.31 -13.57
C ALA A 18 -8.96 13.83 -13.53
N ALA A 19 -9.64 13.35 -14.57
CA ALA A 19 -10.03 11.94 -14.69
C ALA A 19 -8.81 11.00 -14.77
N THR A 20 -7.74 11.39 -15.48
CA THR A 20 -6.50 10.58 -15.53
C THR A 20 -5.78 10.50 -14.18
N MET A 21 -5.79 11.56 -13.36
CA MET A 21 -5.19 11.52 -12.02
C MET A 21 -5.98 10.63 -11.04
N LEU A 22 -7.32 10.65 -11.14
CA LEU A 22 -8.20 9.77 -10.37
C LEU A 22 -7.99 8.29 -10.72
N LEU A 23 -7.72 7.99 -12.00
CA LEU A 23 -7.43 6.62 -12.46
C LEU A 23 -6.07 6.12 -11.96
N SER A 24 -5.06 6.98 -11.84
CA SER A 24 -3.74 6.61 -11.27
C SER A 24 -3.74 6.49 -9.74
N ALA A 25 -4.72 7.08 -9.04
CA ALA A 25 -4.87 6.94 -7.60
C ALA A 25 -5.60 5.64 -7.18
N CYS A 26 -6.05 4.84 -8.15
CA CYS A 26 -6.66 3.53 -7.92
C CYS A 26 -5.66 2.37 -8.14
N ALA A 27 -4.37 2.63 -7.95
CA ALA A 27 -3.47 1.54 -7.60
C ALA A 27 -3.65 1.29 -6.10
N ALA A 28 -4.18 0.12 -5.73
CA ALA A 28 -4.13 -0.30 -4.32
C ALA A 28 -2.68 -0.14 -3.84
N PRO A 29 -2.44 0.43 -2.64
CA PRO A 29 -1.09 0.55 -2.13
C PRO A 29 -0.45 -0.83 -2.16
N ALA A 30 0.72 -0.93 -2.79
CA ALA A 30 1.49 -2.17 -2.74
C ALA A 30 1.72 -2.51 -1.27
N PRO A 31 1.63 -3.80 -0.89
CA PRO A 31 1.84 -4.20 0.49
C PRO A 31 3.21 -3.72 0.96
N THR A 32 3.25 -3.06 2.11
CA THR A 32 4.49 -2.52 2.66
C THR A 32 5.09 -3.47 3.69
N LEU A 33 6.39 -3.31 3.96
CA LEU A 33 7.05 -4.02 5.06
C LEU A 33 6.38 -3.75 6.41
N GLU A 34 5.81 -2.56 6.60
CA GLU A 34 5.13 -2.20 7.83
C GLU A 34 3.80 -2.98 8.00
N ASP A 35 3.06 -3.20 6.92
CA ASP A 35 1.85 -4.03 6.93
C ASP A 35 2.19 -5.50 7.19
N ALA A 36 3.24 -6.00 6.52
CA ALA A 36 3.76 -7.35 6.72
C ALA A 36 4.19 -7.59 8.18
N GLY A 37 4.94 -6.64 8.76
CA GLY A 37 5.40 -6.71 10.14
C GLY A 37 4.24 -6.75 11.13
N LYS A 38 3.23 -5.88 10.95
CA LYS A 38 2.03 -5.88 11.80
C LYS A 38 1.24 -7.18 11.72
N ALA A 39 1.08 -7.73 10.52
CA ALA A 39 0.39 -9.00 10.30
C ALA A 39 1.13 -10.16 10.97
N CYS A 40 2.45 -10.23 10.80
CA CYS A 40 3.30 -11.22 11.47
C CYS A 40 3.18 -11.13 13.00
N VAL A 41 3.33 -9.92 13.57
CA VAL A 41 3.25 -9.73 15.02
C VAL A 41 1.89 -10.16 15.55
N THR A 42 0.80 -9.77 14.88
CA THR A 42 -0.56 -10.16 15.25
C THR A 42 -0.74 -11.68 15.21
N TYR A 43 -0.19 -12.33 14.18
CA TYR A 43 -0.24 -13.79 14.07
C TYR A 43 0.53 -14.48 15.19
N VAL A 44 1.78 -14.08 15.44
CA VAL A 44 2.62 -14.69 16.47
C VAL A 44 2.02 -14.49 17.86
N MET A 45 1.52 -13.28 18.15
CA MET A 45 0.77 -13.02 19.38
C MET A 45 -0.45 -13.94 19.51
N SER A 46 -1.23 -14.10 18.44
CA SER A 46 -2.45 -14.93 18.47
C SER A 46 -2.16 -16.43 18.55
N LYS A 47 -1.08 -16.91 17.93
CA LYS A 47 -0.75 -18.34 17.85
C LYS A 47 -0.03 -18.84 19.08
N TYR A 48 0.83 -18.02 19.65
CA TYR A 48 1.75 -18.42 20.72
C TYR A 48 1.45 -17.72 22.06
N ASP A 49 0.38 -16.91 22.12
CA ASP A 49 -0.01 -16.11 23.30
C ASP A 49 1.16 -15.24 23.81
N GLU A 50 1.95 -14.72 22.86
CA GLU A 50 3.15 -13.95 23.17
C GLU A 50 2.86 -12.47 23.41
N THR A 51 3.72 -11.84 24.21
CA THR A 51 3.72 -10.38 24.34
C THR A 51 4.13 -9.72 23.01
N PRO A 52 3.65 -8.50 22.71
CA PRO A 52 3.99 -7.79 21.47
C PRO A 52 5.50 -7.72 21.22
N LYS A 53 6.29 -7.46 22.26
CA LYS A 53 7.76 -7.34 22.16
C LYS A 53 8.47 -8.65 21.79
N ARG A 54 7.92 -9.80 22.20
CA ARG A 54 8.46 -11.11 21.79
C ARG A 54 8.04 -11.45 20.37
N ALA A 55 6.78 -11.21 20.04
CA ALA A 55 6.26 -11.41 18.70
C ALA A 55 7.02 -10.56 17.66
N ASP A 56 7.31 -9.30 17.99
CA ASP A 56 8.13 -8.39 17.19
C ASP A 56 9.51 -8.98 16.90
N ARG A 57 10.24 -9.40 17.93
CA ARG A 57 11.55 -10.05 17.76
C ARG A 57 11.47 -11.34 16.92
N THR A 58 10.44 -12.16 17.13
CA THR A 58 10.24 -13.38 16.34
C THR A 58 10.06 -13.03 14.86
N CYS A 59 9.27 -11.99 14.56
CA CYS A 59 9.07 -11.49 13.21
C CYS A 59 10.33 -10.84 12.61
N GLU A 60 11.15 -10.15 13.40
CA GLU A 60 12.45 -9.65 12.96
C GLU A 60 13.37 -10.80 12.53
N ILE A 61 13.44 -11.89 13.31
CA ILE A 61 14.24 -13.08 12.95
C ILE A 61 13.69 -13.73 11.67
N MET A 62 12.37 -13.83 11.51
CA MET A 62 11.76 -14.35 10.28
C MET A 62 12.05 -13.46 9.07
N TYR A 63 12.04 -12.14 9.26
CA TYR A 63 12.41 -11.18 8.22
C TYR A 63 13.89 -11.33 7.82
N GLU A 64 14.80 -11.48 8.78
CA GLU A 64 16.23 -11.68 8.51
C GLU A 64 16.52 -13.02 7.81
N ASP A 65 15.78 -14.08 8.12
CA ASP A 65 15.96 -15.42 7.54
C ASP A 65 15.40 -15.53 6.11
N MET A 66 14.21 -14.95 5.86
CA MET A 66 13.54 -15.02 4.56
C MET A 66 13.97 -13.90 3.61
N GLY A 67 14.29 -12.72 4.13
CA GLY A 67 14.48 -11.49 3.36
C GLY A 67 13.18 -10.72 3.11
N GLU A 68 13.32 -9.43 2.76
CA GLU A 68 12.21 -8.48 2.68
C GLU A 68 11.11 -8.89 1.70
N ALA A 69 11.46 -9.34 0.50
CA ALA A 69 10.48 -9.65 -0.54
C ALA A 69 9.59 -10.85 -0.15
N ASP A 70 10.19 -11.94 0.30
CA ASP A 70 9.48 -13.14 0.76
C ASP A 70 8.68 -12.87 2.05
N PHE A 71 9.22 -12.06 2.96
CA PHE A 71 8.49 -11.67 4.17
C PHE A 71 7.25 -10.84 3.86
N ILE A 72 7.35 -9.87 2.96
CA ILE A 72 6.20 -9.09 2.52
C ILE A 72 5.19 -10.01 1.83
N GLU A 73 5.63 -10.88 0.92
CA GLU A 73 4.73 -11.80 0.22
C GLU A 73 3.99 -12.73 1.20
N GLU A 74 4.66 -13.34 2.18
CA GLU A 74 4.04 -14.26 3.14
C GLU A 74 2.97 -13.56 4.01
N TRP A 75 3.25 -12.35 4.48
CA TRP A 75 2.43 -11.69 5.50
C TRP A 75 1.40 -10.69 4.94
N THR A 76 1.35 -10.48 3.63
CA THR A 76 0.42 -9.53 3.00
C THR A 76 -0.43 -10.11 1.88
N ARG A 77 -0.37 -11.43 1.67
CA ARG A 77 -1.13 -12.15 0.65
C ARG A 77 -2.62 -12.33 0.98
#